data_AF-A0A7S9GXA6-F1
#
_entry.id   AF-A0A7S9GXA6-F1
#
_cell.length_a   1.000
_cell.length_b   1.000
_cell.length_c   1.000
_cell.angle_alpha   90.00
_cell.angle_beta   90.00
_cell.angle_gamma   90.00
#
_symmetry.space_group_name_H-M   'P 1'
#
loop_
_entity.id
_entity.type
_entity.pdbx_description
1 polymer ?
#
loop_
_entity_poly.entity_id
_entity_poly.type
_entity_poly.pdbx_seq_one_letter_code
_entity_poly.pdbx_strand_id
1 'polypeptide(L)' 'MTETVIRLRLNQQQLELMDRTIASGVAPDRAALVRLAVREYAAARKAETTAKPNDLEPVR' A
#
# COMPACT_ATOMS: atom_id res chain seq x y z
N MET A 1 -21.81 -2.91 -2.85
CA MET A 1 -20.36 -2.64 -2.97
C MET A 1 -19.66 -3.97 -3.15
N THR A 2 -18.80 -4.11 -4.16
CA THR A 2 -18.12 -5.38 -4.43
C THR A 2 -16.97 -5.55 -3.43
N GLU A 3 -17.09 -6.50 -2.52
CA GLU A 3 -16.00 -6.85 -1.62
C GLU A 3 -15.02 -7.79 -2.33
N THR A 4 -13.81 -7.30 -2.60
CA THR A 4 -12.72 -8.12 -3.15
C THR A 4 -11.91 -8.72 -2.01
N VAL A 5 -12.06 -10.02 -1.80
CA VAL A 5 -11.28 -10.75 -0.80
C VAL A 5 -9.95 -11.21 -1.40
N ILE A 6 -8.83 -10.80 -0.80
CA ILE A 6 -7.48 -11.14 -1.25
C ILE A 6 -6.76 -11.88 -0.12
N ARG A 7 -6.10 -13.00 -0.45
CA ARG A 7 -5.23 -13.72 0.48
C ARG A 7 -3.79 -13.24 0.30
N LEU A 8 -3.27 -12.53 1.29
CA LEU A 8 -1.88 -12.09 1.31
C LEU A 8 -1.02 -13.12 2.04
N ARG A 9 0.02 -13.62 1.38
CA ARG A 9 1.01 -14.52 1.99
C ARG A 9 2.16 -13.68 2.50
N LEU A 10 2.32 -13.67 3.82
CA LEU A 10 3.36 -12.92 4.51
C LEU A 10 4.27 -13.89 5.25
N ASN A 11 5.55 -13.54 5.35
CA ASN A 11 6.49 -14.29 6.17
C ASN A 11 6.29 -13.98 7.66
N GLN A 12 6.80 -14.83 8.56
CA GLN A 12 6.65 -14.71 10.01
C GLN A 12 7.10 -13.35 10.54
N GLN A 13 8.28 -12.88 10.13
CA GLN A 13 8.75 -11.54 10.50
C GLN A 13 7.78 -10.42 10.08
N GLN A 14 7.15 -10.54 8.91
CA GLN A 14 6.21 -9.53 8.45
C GLN A 14 4.91 -9.55 9.27
N LEU A 15 4.44 -10.74 9.66
CA LEU A 15 3.29 -10.88 10.54
C LEU A 15 3.57 -10.27 11.91
N GLU A 16 4.74 -10.56 12.50
CA GLU A 16 5.14 -9.98 13.78
C GLU A 16 5.24 -8.46 13.74
N LEU A 17 5.81 -7.91 12.67
CA LEU A 17 5.87 -6.45 12.48
C LEU A 17 4.47 -5.84 12.41
N MET A 18 3.56 -6.46 11.65
CA MET A 18 2.17 -5.99 11.57
C MET A 18 1.48 -6.01 12.92
N ASP A 19 1.62 -7.09 13.68
CA ASP A 19 1.03 -7.20 15.02
C ASP A 19 1.58 -6.13 15.98
N ARG A 20 2.88 -5.85 15.94
CA ARG A 20 3.49 -4.77 16.74
C ARG A 20 2.97 -3.38 16.34
N THR A 21 2.79 -3.14 15.04
CA THR A 21 2.23 -1.87 14.53
C THR A 21 0.78 -1.68 14.97
N ILE A 22 -0.02 -2.75 14.98
CA ILE A 22 -1.39 -2.73 15.49
C ILE A 22 -1.40 -2.49 17.00
N ALA A 23 -0.54 -3.18 17.75
CA ALA A 23 -0.42 -2.99 19.20
C ALA A 23 0.03 -1.57 19.59
N SER A 24 0.74 -0.88 18.69
CA SER A 24 1.13 0.53 18.84
C SER A 24 -0.02 1.51 18.56
N GLY A 25 -1.19 1.02 18.15
CA GLY A 25 -2.39 1.83 17.91
C GLY A 25 -2.50 2.47 16.52
N VAL A 26 -1.64 2.08 15.57
CA VAL A 26 -1.64 2.66 14.21
C VAL A 26 -2.89 2.26 13.41
N ALA A 27 -3.43 1.08 13.67
CA ALA A 27 -4.64 0.58 13.01
C ALA A 27 -5.44 -0.36 13.94
N PRO A 28 -6.77 -0.44 13.78
CA PRO A 28 -7.63 -1.29 14.62
C PRO A 28 -7.47 -2.79 14.33
N ASP A 29 -7.07 -3.16 13.12
CA ASP A 29 -6.90 -4.56 12.69
C ASP A 29 -5.94 -4.68 11.49
N ARG A 30 -5.52 -5.92 11.17
CA ARG A 30 -4.58 -6.20 10.07
C ARG A 30 -5.10 -5.75 8.71
N ALA A 31 -6.40 -5.88 8.43
CA ALA A 31 -6.97 -5.47 7.16
C ALA A 31 -7.06 -3.94 7.06
N ALA A 32 -7.34 -3.24 8.16
CA ALA A 32 -7.26 -1.79 8.22
C ALA A 32 -5.83 -1.28 7.98
N LEU A 33 -4.82 -1.92 8.56
CA LEU A 33 -3.40 -1.59 8.32
C LEU A 33 -3.01 -1.76 6.85
N VAL A 34 -3.39 -2.90 6.24
CA VAL A 34 -3.10 -3.16 4.82
C VAL A 34 -3.83 -2.17 3.92
N ARG A 35 -5.09 -1.82 4.23
CA ARG A 35 -5.84 -0.81 3.46
C ARG A 35 -5.20 0.57 3.55
N LEU A 36 -4.69 0.96 4.72
CA LEU A 36 -3.95 2.20 4.89
C LEU A 36 -2.69 2.20 4.02
N ALA A 37 -1.88 1.14 4.12
CA ALA A 37 -0.65 1.01 3.33
C ALA A 37 -0.92 1.04 1.81
N VAL A 38 -1.96 0.36 1.33
CA VAL A 38 -2.35 0.39 -0.10
C VAL A 38 -2.79 1.79 -0.52
N ARG A 39 -3.53 2.51 0.33
CA ARG A 39 -3.97 3.89 0.06
C ARG A 39 -2.79 4.85 -0.01
N GLU A 40 -1.86 4.76 0.93
CA GLU A 40 -0.63 5.56 0.93
C GLU A 40 0.25 5.25 -0.27
N TYR A 41 0.41 3.98 -0.60
CA TYR A 41 1.13 3.54 -1.79
C TYR A 41 0.50 4.07 -3.08
N ALA A 42 -0.82 4.03 -3.20
CA ALA A 42 -1.53 4.59 -4.35
C ALA A 42 -1.38 6.11 -4.43
N ALA A 43 -1.39 6.82 -3.30
CA ALA A 43 -1.17 8.26 -3.25
C ALA A 43 0.27 8.62 -3.67
N ALA A 44 1.27 7.90 -3.16
CA ALA A 44 2.67 8.04 -3.55
C ALA A 44 2.86 7.75 -5.05
N ARG A 45 2.29 6.65 -5.56
CA ARG A 45 2.35 6.30 -6.99
C ARG A 45 1.69 7.33 -7.91
N LYS A 46 0.58 7.93 -7.46
CA LYS A 46 -0.05 9.05 -8.19
C LYS A 46 0.81 10.30 -8.17
N ALA A 47 1.47 10.60 -7.06
CA ALA A 47 2.42 11.70 -6.96
C ALA A 47 3.64 11.47 -7.88
N GLU A 48 4.19 10.25 -7.92
CA GLU A 48 5.27 9.86 -8.86
C GLU A 48 4.84 9.95 -10.34
N THR A 49 3.61 9.52 -10.64
CA THR A 49 3.03 9.63 -12.00
C THR A 49 2.79 11.09 -12.39
N THR A 50 2.35 11.93 -11.46
CA THR A 50 2.13 13.37 -11.69
C THR A 50 3.45 14.14 -11.79
N ALA A 51 4.51 13.66 -11.14
CA ALA A 51 5.85 14.24 -11.17
C ALA A 51 6.64 13.92 -12.46
N LYS A 52 6.14 13.07 -13.37
CA LYS A 52 6.76 12.84 -14.68
C LYS A 52 5.90 13.36 -15.84
N PRO A 53 5.95 14.67 -16.16
CA PRO A 53 5.38 15.20 -17.39
C PRO A 53 6.43 15.41 -18.50
N ASN A 54 7.40 14.50 -18.73
CA ASN A 54 8.29 14.64 -19.91
C ASN A 54 9.08 13.39 -20.37
N ASP A 55 8.40 12.28 -20.72
CA ASP A 55 9.03 11.16 -21.46
C ASP A 55 8.31 10.88 -22.81
N LEU A 56 7.67 11.92 -23.37
CA LEU A 56 7.11 11.90 -24.72
C LEU A 56 7.98 12.73 -25.65
N GLU A 57 9.14 12.18 -26.01
CA GLU A 57 9.78 12.54 -27.28
C GLU A 57 9.90 11.27 -28.14
N PRO A 58 9.22 11.19 -29.30
CA PRO A 58 9.57 10.19 -30.29
C PRO A 58 10.91 10.58 -30.87
N VAL A 59 11.96 9.82 -30.58
CA VAL A 59 13.20 9.87 -31.34
C VAL A 59 12.85 9.49 -32.78
N ARG A 60 12.85 10.50 -33.65
CA ARG A 60 12.76 10.35 -35.11
C ARG A 60 14.01 9.69 -35.67
#